data_AF-A0A534L7A2-F1
#
_entry.id   AF-A0A534L7A2-F1
#
_cell.length_a   1.000
_cell.length_b   1.000
_cell.length_c   1.000
_cell.angle_alpha   90.00
_cell.angle_beta   90.00
_cell.angle_gamma   90.00
#
_symmetry.space_group_name_H-M   'P 1'
#
loop_
_entity.id
_entity.type
_entity.pdbx_description
1 polymer ?
#
loop_
_entity_poly.entity_id
_entity_poly.type
_entity_poly.pdbx_seq_one_letter_code
_entity_poly.pdbx_strand_id
1 'polypeptide(L)'
;MASLSLRARVRGVRVRTEVPEQPVGDEALQGATNRAKAAIGTGDFGVGIEAGLVWSSLISDYFDVQYAAIVDRAGQVTVGHGPGFTYPPRVLENVKAGRPVGEAMARLTGIRDIGSKEGAIGYLTERRLDRDALTESAVLMAMVPRIRRELYARGAPHR
;
A
#
# COMPACT_ATOMS: atom_id res chain seq x y z
N MET A 1 3.85 14.95 -7.32
CA MET A 1 2.52 15.21 -7.92
C MET A 1 1.98 16.55 -7.43
N ALA A 2 0.93 17.11 -8.04
CA ALA A 2 0.26 18.29 -7.48
C ALA A 2 -0.54 17.89 -6.23
N SER A 3 -0.39 18.65 -5.14
CA SER A 3 -1.11 18.40 -3.89
C SER A 3 -2.62 18.65 -4.02
N LEU A 4 -3.44 17.89 -3.29
CA LEU A 4 -4.89 18.10 -3.18
C LEU A 4 -5.27 19.44 -2.51
N SER A 5 -4.30 20.24 -2.05
CA SER A 5 -4.52 21.52 -1.36
C SER A 5 -5.38 21.41 -0.09
N LEU A 6 -5.48 20.20 0.46
CA LEU A 6 -6.13 19.91 1.74
C LEU A 6 -5.12 20.14 2.86
N ARG A 7 -5.43 21.05 3.78
CA ARG A 7 -4.67 21.16 5.02
C ARG A 7 -5.08 20.02 5.95
N ALA A 8 -4.13 19.19 6.34
CA ALA A 8 -4.35 18.08 7.26
C ALA A 8 -3.32 18.11 8.39
N ARG A 9 -3.74 17.74 9.60
CA ARG A 9 -2.84 17.40 10.69
C ARG A 9 -2.66 15.89 10.73
N VAL A 10 -1.47 15.40 10.42
CA VAL A 10 -1.17 13.97 10.41
C VAL A 10 -0.61 13.55 11.77
N ARG A 11 -1.09 12.43 12.30
CA ARG A 11 -0.55 11.78 13.50
C ARG A 11 -0.32 10.31 13.21
N GLY A 12 0.91 9.85 13.36
CA GLY A 12 1.24 8.43 13.30
C GLY A 12 0.67 7.68 14.50
N VAL A 13 0.02 6.54 14.25
CA VAL A 13 -0.52 5.65 15.29
C VAL A 13 0.06 4.26 15.08
N ARG A 14 0.65 3.68 16.13
CA ARG A 14 1.11 2.29 16.10
C ARG A 14 -0.10 1.39 16.31
N VAL A 15 -0.38 0.54 15.32
CA VAL A 15 -1.49 -0.42 15.34
C VAL A 15 -0.96 -1.83 15.14
N ARG A 16 -1.61 -2.82 15.77
CA ARG A 16 -1.37 -4.23 15.47
C ARG A 16 -2.17 -4.61 14.22
N THR A 17 -1.59 -5.45 13.37
CA THR A 17 -2.30 -6.05 12.24
C THR A 17 -2.41 -7.54 12.46
N GLU A 18 -3.48 -8.14 11.95
CA GLU A 18 -3.76 -9.58 12.05
C GLU A 18 -3.29 -10.35 10.81
N VAL A 19 -2.70 -9.66 9.84
CA VAL A 19 -2.17 -10.29 8.62
C VAL A 19 -0.70 -10.69 8.80
N PRO A 20 -0.20 -11.70 8.05
CA PRO A 20 1.20 -12.10 8.09
C PRO A 20 2.18 -10.96 7.77
N GLU A 21 3.45 -11.14 8.14
CA GLU A 21 4.50 -10.16 7.82
C GLU A 21 4.67 -9.94 6.30
N GLN A 22 4.41 -10.98 5.50
CA GLN A 22 4.36 -10.89 4.05
C GLN A 22 2.94 -11.20 3.56
N PRO A 23 2.07 -10.18 3.42
CA PRO A 23 0.72 -10.38 2.91
C PRO A 23 0.74 -10.85 1.45
N VAL A 24 -0.17 -11.77 1.12
CA VAL A 24 -0.38 -12.28 -0.24
C VAL A 24 -1.86 -12.18 -0.64
N GLY A 25 -2.11 -11.76 -1.87
CA GLY A 25 -3.45 -11.57 -2.42
C GLY A 25 -4.25 -10.57 -1.58
N ASP A 26 -5.44 -10.98 -1.14
CA ASP A 26 -6.39 -10.12 -0.43
C ASP A 26 -5.92 -9.72 0.97
N GLU A 27 -4.93 -10.42 1.55
CA GLU A 27 -4.37 -10.10 2.86
C GLU A 27 -3.80 -8.68 2.91
N ALA A 28 -3.22 -8.18 1.81
CA ALA A 28 -2.66 -6.84 1.76
C ALA A 28 -3.75 -5.77 1.88
N LEU A 29 -4.84 -5.94 1.13
CA LEU A 29 -6.00 -5.06 1.22
C LEU A 29 -6.68 -5.14 2.59
N GLN A 30 -6.79 -6.34 3.15
CA GLN A 30 -7.32 -6.56 4.50
C GLN A 30 -6.46 -5.86 5.56
N GLY A 31 -5.13 -5.98 5.47
CA GLY A 31 -4.16 -5.33 6.34
C GLY A 31 -4.29 -3.81 6.28
N ALA A 32 -4.30 -3.23 5.08
CA ALA A 32 -4.50 -1.80 4.88
C ALA A 32 -5.82 -1.31 5.51
N THR A 33 -6.91 -2.05 5.30
CA THR A 33 -8.24 -1.72 5.86
C THR A 33 -8.25 -1.81 7.39
N ASN A 34 -7.67 -2.85 7.96
CA ASN A 34 -7.56 -3.03 9.41
C ASN A 34 -6.76 -1.90 10.05
N ARG A 35 -5.63 -1.51 9.45
CA ARG A 35 -4.82 -0.37 9.90
C ARG A 35 -5.59 0.93 9.86
N ALA A 36 -6.33 1.20 8.78
CA ALA A 36 -7.11 2.42 8.64
C ALA A 36 -8.16 2.54 9.76
N LYS A 37 -8.91 1.46 10.02
CA LYS A 37 -9.92 1.39 11.09
C LYS A 37 -9.31 1.54 12.47
N ALA A 38 -8.18 0.90 12.74
CA ALA A 38 -7.50 1.01 14.03
C ALA A 38 -6.87 2.41 14.26
N ALA A 39 -6.50 3.11 13.19
CA ALA A 39 -5.81 4.40 13.27
C ALA A 39 -6.73 5.61 13.40
N ILE A 40 -8.02 5.51 13.05
CA ILE A 40 -8.93 6.68 12.97
C ILE A 40 -9.04 7.45 14.29
N GLY A 41 -9.17 6.75 15.43
CA GLY A 41 -9.36 7.38 16.74
C GLY A 41 -10.42 8.49 16.72
N THR A 42 -10.04 9.71 17.14
CA THR A 42 -10.89 10.91 17.08
C THR A 42 -10.68 11.76 15.82
N GLY A 43 -9.87 11.28 14.86
CA GLY A 43 -9.59 11.96 13.60
C GLY A 43 -10.81 12.02 12.68
N ASP A 44 -10.69 12.79 11.60
CA ASP A 44 -11.71 12.82 10.53
C ASP A 44 -11.54 11.64 9.57
N PHE A 45 -10.30 11.17 9.40
CA PHE A 45 -9.93 10.03 8.59
C PHE A 45 -8.93 9.13 9.31
N GLY A 46 -9.07 7.82 9.12
CA GLY A 46 -8.03 6.82 9.37
C GLY A 46 -7.43 6.37 8.06
N VAL A 47 -6.10 6.33 7.97
CA VAL A 47 -5.36 5.90 6.78
C VAL A 47 -4.53 4.69 7.12
N GLY A 48 -4.70 3.61 6.37
CA GLY A 48 -3.93 2.38 6.51
C GLY A 48 -3.26 2.03 5.19
N ILE A 49 -2.03 1.54 5.28
CA ILE A 49 -1.15 1.28 4.14
C ILE A 49 -0.49 -0.08 4.40
N GLU A 50 -0.52 -0.96 3.41
CA GLU A 50 0.08 -2.30 3.50
C GLU A 50 0.63 -2.70 2.12
N ALA A 51 1.87 -3.19 2.09
CA ALA A 51 2.44 -3.79 0.87
C ALA A 51 2.16 -5.29 0.87
N GLY A 52 2.03 -5.88 -0.31
CA GLY A 52 1.85 -7.32 -0.44
C GLY A 52 2.00 -7.81 -1.87
N LEU A 53 2.04 -9.13 -2.02
CA LEU A 53 2.24 -9.78 -3.30
C LEU A 53 0.91 -10.20 -3.91
N VAL A 54 0.67 -9.84 -5.18
CA VAL A 54 -0.52 -10.21 -5.94
C VAL A 54 -0.11 -11.10 -7.10
N TRP A 55 -0.64 -12.32 -7.15
CA TRP A 55 -0.36 -13.27 -8.21
C TRP A 55 -1.01 -12.86 -9.53
N SER A 56 -0.26 -12.98 -10.63
CA SER A 56 -0.74 -12.83 -11.99
C SER A 56 -0.49 -14.12 -12.76
N SER A 57 -1.57 -14.80 -13.16
CA SER A 57 -1.50 -16.00 -14.00
C SER A 57 -0.95 -15.72 -15.40
N LEU A 58 -1.08 -14.49 -15.90
CA LEU A 58 -0.64 -14.10 -17.24
C LEU A 58 0.89 -14.09 -17.40
N ILE A 59 1.61 -13.76 -16.33
CA ILE A 59 3.08 -13.77 -16.32
C ILE A 59 3.65 -14.89 -15.44
N SER A 60 2.77 -15.69 -14.81
CA SER A 60 3.14 -16.74 -13.86
C SER A 60 4.04 -16.21 -12.73
N ASP A 61 3.72 -15.01 -12.25
CA ASP A 61 4.54 -14.30 -11.27
C ASP A 61 3.72 -13.38 -10.36
N TYR A 62 4.37 -12.82 -9.33
CA TYR A 62 3.79 -11.88 -8.38
C TYR A 62 4.19 -10.44 -8.71
N PHE A 63 3.22 -9.53 -8.60
CA PHE A 63 3.49 -8.11 -8.41
C PHE A 63 3.57 -7.78 -6.92
N ASP A 64 4.57 -7.00 -6.51
CA ASP A 64 4.50 -6.22 -5.28
C ASP A 64 3.64 -4.99 -5.54
N VAL A 65 2.61 -4.80 -4.72
CA VAL A 65 1.76 -3.61 -4.74
C VAL A 65 1.58 -3.09 -3.31
N GLN A 66 1.37 -1.78 -3.20
CA GLN A 66 1.02 -1.14 -1.95
C GLN A 66 -0.46 -0.73 -1.98
N TYR A 67 -1.26 -1.34 -1.12
CA TYR A 67 -2.64 -0.93 -0.90
C TYR A 67 -2.71 0.21 0.12
N ALA A 68 -3.63 1.12 -0.11
CA ALA A 68 -4.06 2.12 0.85
C ALA A 68 -5.57 2.02 1.06
N ALA A 69 -6.00 2.19 2.31
CA ALA A 69 -7.39 2.28 2.70
C ALA A 69 -7.61 3.55 3.52
N ILE A 70 -8.73 4.23 3.28
CA ILE A 70 -9.12 5.45 3.99
C ILE A 70 -10.53 5.25 4.53
N VAL A 71 -10.65 5.27 5.85
CA VAL A 71 -11.94 5.22 6.56
C VAL A 71 -12.27 6.61 7.11
N ASP A 72 -13.54 7.00 7.08
CA ASP A 72 -14.02 8.23 7.72
C ASP A 72 -14.90 7.94 8.94
N ARG A 73 -15.36 9.00 9.61
CA ARG A 73 -16.23 8.87 10.80
C ARG A 73 -17.59 8.22 10.52
N ALA A 74 -18.06 8.20 9.28
CA ALA A 74 -19.28 7.49 8.90
C ALA A 74 -19.02 6.00 8.66
N GLY A 75 -17.77 5.55 8.79
CA GLY A 75 -17.36 4.17 8.53
C GLY A 75 -17.22 3.86 7.04
N GLN A 76 -17.35 4.84 6.15
CA GLN A 76 -17.13 4.62 4.73
C GLN A 76 -15.64 4.37 4.48
N VAL A 77 -15.33 3.25 3.82
CA VAL A 77 -13.98 2.86 3.43
C VAL A 77 -13.84 3.07 1.93
N THR A 78 -12.78 3.77 1.53
CA THR A 78 -12.32 3.82 0.13
C THR A 78 -10.94 3.20 0.06
N VAL A 79 -10.65 2.51 -1.04
CA VAL A 79 -9.42 1.75 -1.21
C VAL A 79 -8.81 2.05 -2.56
N GLY A 80 -7.51 1.88 -2.66
CA GLY A 80 -6.75 1.96 -3.89
C GLY A 80 -5.40 1.29 -3.71
N HIS A 81 -4.69 1.05 -4.79
CA HIS A 81 -3.32 0.56 -4.73
C HIS A 81 -2.41 1.38 -5.64
N GLY A 82 -1.13 1.45 -5.31
CA GLY A 82 -0.11 2.09 -6.13
C GLY A 82 0.27 1.25 -7.35
N PRO A 83 1.21 1.75 -8.17
CA PRO A 83 1.88 0.95 -9.19
C PRO A 83 2.48 -0.33 -8.60
N GLY A 84 2.49 -1.40 -9.40
CA GLY A 84 3.13 -2.66 -9.03
C GLY A 84 4.35 -3.00 -9.87
N PHE A 85 5.23 -3.84 -9.34
CA PHE A 85 6.41 -4.33 -10.05
C PHE A 85 6.73 -5.78 -9.65
N THR A 86 7.46 -6.50 -10.50
CA THR A 86 7.90 -7.88 -10.19
C THR A 86 9.28 -7.86 -9.51
N TYR A 87 9.53 -8.88 -8.70
CA TYR A 87 10.82 -9.06 -8.04
C TYR A 87 11.78 -9.90 -8.90
N PRO A 88 13.10 -9.76 -8.70
CA PRO A 88 14.06 -10.72 -9.24
C PRO A 88 13.71 -12.16 -8.80
N PRO A 89 13.90 -13.19 -9.65
CA PRO A 89 13.51 -14.57 -9.31
C PRO A 89 14.04 -15.07 -7.97
N ARG A 90 15.30 -14.73 -7.62
CA ARG A 90 15.93 -15.09 -6.34
C ARG A 90 15.20 -14.55 -5.11
N VAL A 91 14.55 -13.39 -5.23
CA VAL A 91 13.77 -12.82 -4.11
C VAL A 91 12.51 -13.64 -3.92
N LEU A 92 11.81 -13.99 -5.00
CA LEU A 92 10.58 -14.77 -4.94
C LEU A 92 10.78 -16.22 -4.53
N GLU A 93 11.90 -16.84 -4.89
CA GLU A 93 12.28 -18.16 -4.38
C GLU A 93 12.38 -18.15 -2.85
N ASN A 94 12.95 -17.10 -2.26
CA ASN A 94 13.00 -16.95 -0.80
C ASN A 94 11.61 -16.74 -0.19
N VAL A 95 10.74 -15.97 -0.87
CA VAL A 95 9.35 -15.78 -0.42
C VAL A 95 8.56 -17.09 -0.45
N LYS A 96 8.70 -17.87 -1.51
CA LYS A 96 8.10 -19.22 -1.62
C LYS A 96 8.61 -20.17 -0.54
N ALA A 97 9.82 -19.94 -0.02
CA ALA A 97 10.38 -20.65 1.13
C ALA A 97 9.92 -20.11 2.50
N GLY A 98 8.95 -19.20 2.53
CA GLY A 98 8.36 -18.64 3.75
C GLY A 98 9.13 -17.46 4.36
N ARG A 99 10.08 -16.86 3.63
CA ARG A 99 10.82 -15.67 4.11
C ARG A 99 10.14 -14.38 3.63
N PRO A 100 10.06 -13.33 4.45
CA PRO A 100 9.55 -12.04 3.99
C PRO A 100 10.42 -11.43 2.88
N VAL A 101 9.80 -10.64 1.99
CA VAL A 101 10.50 -9.90 0.93
C VAL A 101 11.62 -9.02 1.49
N GLY A 102 11.38 -8.38 2.65
CA GLY A 102 12.38 -7.53 3.30
C GLY A 102 13.68 -8.28 3.62
N GLU A 103 13.59 -9.52 4.11
CA GLU A 103 14.75 -10.37 4.39
C GLU A 103 15.44 -10.79 3.08
N ALA A 104 14.65 -11.21 2.09
CA ALA A 104 15.17 -11.63 0.78
C ALA A 104 15.91 -10.49 0.06
N MET A 105 15.38 -9.28 0.10
CA MET A 105 16.03 -8.08 -0.44
C MET A 105 17.27 -7.69 0.35
N ALA A 106 17.26 -7.81 1.69
CA ALA A 106 18.46 -7.53 2.50
C ALA A 106 19.60 -8.50 2.16
N ARG A 107 19.28 -9.78 1.91
CA ARG A 107 20.25 -10.78 1.44
C ARG A 107 20.78 -10.48 0.04
N LEU A 108 19.92 -10.08 -0.88
CA LEU A 108 20.30 -9.77 -2.25
C LEU A 108 21.19 -8.52 -2.34
N THR A 109 20.88 -7.50 -1.56
CA THR A 109 21.48 -6.15 -1.69
C THR A 109 22.57 -5.87 -0.66
N GLY A 110 22.62 -6.64 0.43
CA GLY A 110 23.44 -6.34 1.61
C GLY A 110 22.88 -5.20 2.48
N ILE A 111 21.74 -4.62 2.12
CA ILE A 111 21.15 -3.47 2.82
C ILE A 111 20.15 -3.97 3.86
N ARG A 112 20.55 -3.92 5.14
CA ARG A 112 19.62 -4.16 6.26
C ARG A 112 18.51 -3.11 6.28
N ASP A 113 17.31 -3.57 6.62
CA ASP A 113 16.08 -2.76 6.74
C ASP A 113 15.82 -1.88 5.50
N ILE A 114 16.05 -2.43 4.30
CA ILE A 114 15.87 -1.72 3.04
C ILE A 114 14.46 -1.12 2.89
N GLY A 115 13.45 -1.77 3.46
CA GLY A 115 12.08 -1.27 3.51
C GLY A 115 11.95 0.06 4.24
N SER A 116 12.75 0.33 5.27
CA SER A 116 12.74 1.59 6.04
C SER A 116 13.62 2.68 5.42
N LYS A 117 14.24 2.43 4.26
CA LYS A 117 15.07 3.37 3.50
C LYS A 117 14.35 3.72 2.20
N GLU A 118 15.05 3.62 1.06
CA GLU A 118 14.48 3.85 -0.27
C GLU A 118 13.46 2.79 -0.72
N GLY A 119 13.33 1.69 0.04
CA GLY A 119 12.51 0.54 -0.32
C GLY A 119 13.16 -0.34 -1.38
N ALA A 120 12.58 -1.52 -1.62
CA ALA A 120 13.07 -2.40 -2.68
C ALA A 120 12.99 -1.73 -4.06
N ILE A 121 11.95 -0.92 -4.29
CA ILE A 121 11.76 -0.16 -5.53
C ILE A 121 12.90 0.83 -5.79
N GLY A 122 13.39 1.52 -4.74
CA GLY A 122 14.52 2.45 -4.84
C GLY A 122 15.77 1.75 -5.34
N TYR A 123 16.08 0.59 -4.78
CA TYR A 123 17.21 -0.21 -5.25
C TYR A 123 17.00 -0.71 -6.70
N LEU A 124 15.85 -1.31 -6.98
CA LEU A 124 15.57 -1.96 -8.27
C LEU A 124 15.44 -0.98 -9.44
N THR A 125 15.10 0.29 -9.17
CA THR A 125 15.00 1.34 -10.20
C THR A 125 16.26 2.22 -10.27
N GLU A 126 17.30 1.89 -9.52
CA GLU A 126 18.50 2.72 -9.31
C GLU A 126 18.12 4.16 -8.90
N ARG A 127 17.27 4.29 -7.89
CA ARG A 127 16.81 5.55 -7.28
C ARG A 127 15.96 6.44 -8.18
N ARG A 128 15.43 5.93 -9.29
CA ARG A 128 14.50 6.68 -10.16
C ARG A 128 13.09 6.75 -9.59
N LEU A 129 12.74 5.85 -8.67
CA LEU A 129 11.49 5.84 -7.93
C LEU A 129 11.75 5.36 -6.50
N ASP A 130 11.17 6.01 -5.50
CA ASP A 130 11.28 5.61 -4.10
C ASP A 130 9.96 5.11 -3.52
N ARG A 131 10.03 4.62 -2.28
CA ARG A 131 8.87 4.12 -1.54
C ARG A 131 7.83 5.21 -1.25
N ASP A 132 8.26 6.45 -1.07
CA ASP A 132 7.36 7.56 -0.75
C ASP A 132 6.47 7.87 -1.96
N ALA A 133 7.02 7.86 -3.17
CA ALA A 133 6.27 8.05 -4.41
C ALA A 133 5.24 6.93 -4.67
N LEU A 134 5.58 5.67 -4.37
CA LEU A 134 4.62 4.55 -4.42
C LEU A 134 3.50 4.74 -3.40
N THR A 135 3.86 5.14 -2.17
CA THR A 135 2.91 5.36 -1.08
C THR A 135 1.97 6.52 -1.39
N GLU A 136 2.50 7.64 -1.90
CA GLU A 136 1.73 8.81 -2.33
C GLU A 136 0.70 8.41 -3.41
N SER A 137 1.13 7.63 -4.40
CA SER A 137 0.26 7.12 -5.46
C SER A 137 -0.86 6.25 -4.90
N ALA A 138 -0.55 5.30 -4.01
CA ALA A 138 -1.54 4.41 -3.41
C ALA A 138 -2.60 5.18 -2.60
N VAL A 139 -2.16 6.14 -1.78
CA VAL A 139 -3.07 7.00 -1.00
C VAL A 139 -3.93 7.86 -1.93
N LEU A 140 -3.35 8.41 -3.00
CA LEU A 140 -4.10 9.17 -4.00
C LEU A 140 -5.16 8.31 -4.69
N MET A 141 -4.84 7.05 -5.04
CA MET A 141 -5.81 6.12 -5.61
C MET A 141 -6.97 5.84 -4.64
N ALA A 142 -6.68 5.67 -3.34
CA ALA A 142 -7.71 5.52 -2.32
C ALA A 142 -8.55 6.79 -2.09
N MET A 143 -8.03 7.96 -2.47
CA MET A 143 -8.75 9.23 -2.45
C MET A 143 -9.65 9.45 -3.67
N VAL A 144 -9.51 8.69 -4.77
CA VAL A 144 -10.28 8.91 -6.01
C VAL A 144 -11.80 8.99 -5.76
N PRO A 145 -12.43 8.05 -5.03
CA PRO A 145 -13.87 8.13 -4.74
C PRO A 145 -14.25 9.29 -3.80
N ARG A 146 -13.27 9.86 -3.07
CA ARG A 146 -13.47 10.99 -2.16
C ARG A 146 -13.30 12.34 -2.85
N ILE A 147 -12.44 12.42 -3.87
CA ILE A 147 -12.18 13.63 -4.67
C ILE A 147 -13.36 13.93 -5.60
N ARG A 148 -13.95 12.89 -6.20
CA ARG A 148 -15.11 12.98 -7.10
C ARG A 148 -16.34 12.35 -6.46
N ARG A 149 -16.60 12.66 -5.19
CA ARG A 149 -17.67 12.04 -4.38
C ARG A 149 -19.02 12.00 -5.10
N GLU A 150 -19.33 13.04 -5.86
CA GLU A 150 -20.52 13.16 -6.69
C GLU A 150 -20.68 12.03 -7.72
N LEU A 151 -19.60 11.43 -8.23
CA LEU A 151 -19.65 10.33 -9.20
C LEU A 151 -19.75 8.95 -8.52
N TYR A 152 -19.41 8.86 -7.24
CA TYR A 152 -19.37 7.60 -6.48
C TYR A 152 -20.50 7.47 -5.46
N ALA A 153 -21.30 8.53 -5.24
CA ALA A 153 -22.51 8.47 -4.47
C ALA A 153 -23.57 7.65 -5.22
N ARG A 154 -24.06 6.56 -4.61
CA ARG A 154 -25.17 5.76 -5.18
C ARG A 154 -26.38 6.68 -5.43
N GLY A 155 -26.84 6.75 -6.68
CA GLY A 155 -27.97 7.59 -7.10
C GLY A 155 -27.61 8.96 -7.69
N ALA A 156 -26.33 9.25 -7.92
CA ALA A 156 -25.95 10.46 -8.65
C ALA A 156 -26.43 10.42 -10.10
N PRO A 157 -27.02 11.51 -10.64
CA PRO A 157 -27.42 11.55 -12.04
C PRO A 157 -26.19 11.41 -12.93
N HIS A 158 -26.24 10.45 -13.86
CA HIS A 158 -25.31 10.44 -14.99
C HIS A 158 -25.55 11.74 -15.76
N ARG A 159 -24.59 12.67 -15.70
CA ARG A 159 -24.56 13.81 -16.60
C ARG A 159 -24.14 13.37 -17.99
#